data_AF-A0A9W8IX88-F1
#
_entry.id   AF-A0A9W8IX88-F1
#
_cell.length_a   1.000
_cell.length_b   1.000
_cell.length_c   1.000
_cell.angle_alpha   90.00
_cell.angle_beta   90.00
_cell.angle_gamma   90.00
#
_symmetry.space_group_name_H-M   'P 1'
#
loop_
_entity.id
_entity.type
_entity.pdbx_description
1 polymer ?
#
loop_
_entity_poly.entity_id
_entity_poly.type
_entity_poly.pdbx_seq_one_letter_code
_entity_poly.pdbx_strand_id
1 'polypeptide(L)'
;MELGTGLPRSGGEKNYLEFIYRRPRFLVTCVYTVYGLIAGTAAANSVVFSEYLLHALSIAPTFYHTRLTAFSCLTFILVMHGTCLAPWGLRLQNTLGAGKLIVLSIISLSGLLCLFGFPGFQIREGYEVPDNFRWEKLWEGSSGKGANAFVSGLYNVVWSFIGYSNANYALSEIRDPVRTIKRAAPLAMGAVTAVYLFINVAYFSVVSKNDILSSNRIVAALFFRNLFGPAAEKILSAFIALSTLGNLLAGQFSQGRVIQELGREGVVPYSEFFASNKPFGAPFPGLFTQYLVSCTFLLLVPPGDAYLFMISRAFVFPLNLVNFNGPFSVIVLPDNYQLFRGVGIVPAVLQQQAVTVELRIYPLEATVPRT
;
A
#
# COMPACT_ATOMS: atom_id res chain seq x y z
N MET A 1 -7.10 -12.64 4.81
CA MET A 1 -8.12 -12.85 5.85
C MET A 1 -8.15 -14.31 6.30
N GLU A 2 -8.39 -15.27 5.40
CA GLU A 2 -8.45 -16.69 5.76
C GLU A 2 -7.16 -17.21 6.42
N LEU A 3 -6.02 -17.02 5.77
CA LEU A 3 -4.71 -17.39 6.30
C LEU A 3 -4.37 -16.69 7.62
N GLY A 4 -4.69 -15.39 7.75
CA GLY A 4 -4.47 -14.64 8.98
C GLY A 4 -5.39 -15.02 10.14
N THR A 5 -6.55 -15.59 9.85
CA THR A 5 -7.45 -16.13 10.89
C THR A 5 -7.12 -17.57 11.26
N GLY A 6 -6.56 -18.35 10.33
CA GLY A 6 -6.13 -19.74 10.57
C GLY A 6 -4.77 -19.83 11.28
N LEU A 7 -3.87 -18.87 11.06
CA LEU A 7 -2.55 -18.79 11.68
C LEU A 7 -2.34 -17.40 12.30
N PRO A 8 -2.86 -17.15 13.53
CA PRO A 8 -2.79 -15.85 14.18
C PRO A 8 -1.41 -15.60 14.81
N ARG A 9 -0.36 -15.61 13.98
CA ARG A 9 1.02 -15.28 14.36
C ARG A 9 1.48 -14.01 13.63
N SER A 10 2.22 -13.16 14.33
CA SER A 10 2.86 -11.97 13.75
C SER A 10 3.90 -12.38 12.72
N GLY A 11 4.03 -11.59 11.63
CA GLY A 11 4.89 -11.90 10.49
C GLY A 11 4.15 -12.09 9.16
N GLY A 12 2.81 -12.15 9.18
CA GLY A 12 1.95 -12.11 7.98
C GLY A 12 2.26 -13.21 6.96
N GLU A 13 2.53 -12.81 5.71
CA GLU A 13 2.63 -13.71 4.55
C GLU A 13 3.75 -14.74 4.69
N LYS A 14 4.83 -14.40 5.39
CA LYS A 14 5.91 -15.32 5.72
C LYS A 14 5.42 -16.60 6.40
N ASN A 15 4.65 -16.45 7.48
CA ASN A 15 4.14 -17.58 8.27
C ASN A 15 3.18 -18.43 7.45
N TYR A 16 2.42 -17.80 6.55
CA TYR A 16 1.49 -18.49 5.68
C TYR A 16 2.23 -19.33 4.64
N LEU A 17 3.24 -18.74 4.00
CA LEU A 17 4.02 -19.41 2.97
C LEU A 17 4.89 -20.53 3.54
N GLU A 18 5.44 -20.36 4.75
CA GLU A 18 6.22 -21.40 5.41
C GLU A 18 5.35 -22.60 5.80
N PHE A 19 4.09 -22.35 6.17
CA PHE A 19 3.13 -23.42 6.42
C PHE A 19 2.78 -24.21 5.15
N ILE A 20 2.63 -23.50 4.01
CA ILE A 20 2.25 -24.09 2.72
C ILE A 20 3.44 -24.79 2.04
N TYR A 21 4.58 -24.12 1.93
CA TYR A 21 5.79 -24.58 1.25
C TYR A 21 6.79 -25.13 2.26
N ARG A 22 6.65 -26.42 2.58
CA ARG A 22 7.50 -27.10 3.58
C ARG A 22 8.87 -27.54 3.06
N ARG A 23 9.08 -27.52 1.74
CA ARG A 23 10.33 -27.98 1.10
C ARG A 23 10.75 -27.06 -0.05
N PRO A 24 12.06 -26.73 -0.18
CA PRO A 24 13.13 -26.99 0.77
C PRO A 24 12.97 -26.15 2.06
N ARG A 25 13.41 -26.71 3.20
CA ARG A 25 13.34 -26.02 4.50
C ARG A 25 14.06 -24.67 4.42
N PHE A 26 13.45 -23.63 4.99
CA PHE A 26 13.93 -22.24 5.01
C PHE A 26 13.92 -21.46 3.68
N LEU A 27 13.51 -22.05 2.54
CA LEU A 27 13.48 -21.30 1.28
C LEU A 27 12.59 -20.04 1.36
N VAL A 28 11.35 -20.24 1.81
CA VAL A 28 10.39 -19.15 1.99
C VAL A 28 10.92 -18.12 2.98
N THR A 29 11.45 -18.60 4.10
CA THR A 29 11.98 -17.78 5.17
C THR A 29 13.14 -16.93 4.66
N CYS A 30 14.10 -17.50 3.91
CA CYS A 30 15.20 -16.77 3.30
C CYS A 30 14.73 -15.76 2.24
N VAL A 31 13.84 -16.15 1.33
CA VAL A 31 13.29 -15.24 0.31
C VAL A 31 12.56 -14.07 0.95
N TYR A 32 11.73 -14.36 1.97
CA TYR A 32 11.00 -13.34 2.69
C TYR A 32 11.91 -12.47 3.58
N THR A 33 12.99 -13.03 4.14
CA THR A 33 13.99 -12.26 4.88
C THR A 33 14.73 -11.29 3.96
N VAL A 34 15.18 -11.73 2.78
CA VAL A 34 15.81 -10.87 1.78
C VAL A 34 14.83 -9.78 1.34
N TYR A 35 13.57 -10.15 1.10
CA TYR A 35 12.51 -9.20 0.77
C TYR A 35 12.26 -8.19 1.91
N GLY A 36 12.03 -8.64 3.14
CA GLY A 36 11.73 -7.78 4.27
C GLY A 36 12.86 -6.82 4.62
N LEU A 37 14.11 -7.26 4.45
CA LEU A 37 15.30 -6.43 4.70
C LEU A 37 15.57 -5.43 3.56
N ILE A 38 15.43 -5.83 2.29
CA ILE A 38 15.85 -5.01 1.15
C ILE A 38 14.68 -4.25 0.51
N ALA A 39 13.53 -4.92 0.36
CA ALA A 39 12.37 -4.38 -0.37
C ALA A 39 11.43 -3.52 0.49
N GLY A 40 11.57 -3.55 1.81
CA GLY A 40 10.82 -2.72 2.76
C GLY A 40 11.20 -1.23 2.72
N THR A 41 11.58 -0.66 1.58
CA THR A 41 12.03 0.74 1.50
C THR A 41 10.87 1.73 1.60
N ALA A 42 11.06 2.78 2.39
CA ALA A 42 10.14 3.92 2.50
C ALA A 42 10.55 5.12 1.63
N ALA A 43 11.56 4.96 0.77
CA ALA A 43 12.18 6.04 0.01
C ALA A 43 11.24 6.76 -0.99
N ALA A 44 10.37 6.04 -1.70
CA ALA A 44 9.43 6.71 -2.62
C ALA A 44 8.41 7.55 -1.86
N ASN A 45 7.82 6.99 -0.80
CA ASN A 45 6.80 7.69 -0.01
C ASN A 45 7.39 8.91 0.71
N SER A 46 8.66 8.88 1.14
CA SER A 46 9.33 10.04 1.74
C SER A 46 9.67 11.14 0.73
N VAL A 47 9.93 10.79 -0.53
CA VAL A 47 10.06 11.78 -1.62
C VAL A 47 8.71 12.44 -1.90
N VAL A 48 7.62 11.67 -1.97
CA VAL A 48 6.27 12.23 -2.15
C VAL A 48 5.94 13.20 -1.00
N PHE A 49 6.19 12.79 0.25
CA PHE A 49 6.06 13.69 1.41
C PHE A 49 6.80 15.01 1.21
N SER A 50 8.03 14.94 0.71
CA SER A 50 8.90 16.10 0.53
C SER A 50 8.42 17.02 -0.59
N GLU A 51 7.99 16.48 -1.72
CA GLU A 51 7.41 17.26 -2.83
C GLU A 51 6.19 18.06 -2.36
N TYR A 52 5.28 17.41 -1.62
CA TYR A 52 4.09 18.07 -1.08
C TYR A 52 4.40 19.09 0.03
N LEU A 53 5.37 18.81 0.90
CA LEU A 53 5.77 19.74 1.94
C LEU A 53 6.46 20.99 1.36
N LEU A 54 7.37 20.80 0.40
CA LEU A 54 8.05 21.90 -0.28
C LEU A 54 7.05 22.76 -1.08
N HIS A 55 6.09 22.12 -1.74
CA HIS A 55 5.00 22.81 -2.42
C HIS A 55 4.16 23.66 -1.45
N ALA A 56 3.80 23.11 -0.28
CA ALA A 56 3.07 23.85 0.75
C ALA A 56 3.86 25.07 1.27
N LEU A 57 5.18 24.92 1.41
CA LEU A 57 6.10 25.98 1.84
C LEU A 57 6.46 26.96 0.71
N SER A 58 5.97 26.75 -0.52
CA SER A 58 6.31 27.55 -1.70
C SER A 58 7.81 27.55 -2.03
N ILE A 59 8.49 26.44 -1.72
CA ILE A 59 9.91 26.22 -2.02
C ILE A 59 9.98 25.36 -3.29
N ALA A 60 10.77 25.78 -4.27
CA ALA A 60 10.96 25.01 -5.49
C ALA A 60 11.60 23.63 -5.18
N PRO A 61 11.01 22.52 -5.67
CA PRO A 61 11.54 21.18 -5.41
C PRO A 61 12.81 20.96 -6.23
N THR A 62 13.96 21.35 -5.68
CA THR A 62 15.26 20.98 -6.24
C THR A 62 15.66 19.59 -5.75
N PHE A 63 16.57 18.96 -6.48
CA PHE A 63 17.15 17.66 -6.12
C PHE A 63 17.62 17.60 -4.66
N TYR A 64 18.28 18.67 -4.20
CA TYR A 64 18.83 18.76 -2.84
C TYR A 64 17.73 18.97 -1.80
N HIS A 65 16.79 19.90 -2.03
CA HIS A 65 15.71 20.15 -1.07
C HIS A 65 14.83 18.92 -0.86
N THR A 66 14.42 18.26 -1.95
CA THR A 66 13.55 17.07 -1.86
C THR A 66 14.23 15.94 -1.09
N ARG A 67 15.51 15.66 -1.35
CA ARG A 67 16.23 14.58 -0.68
C ARG A 67 16.55 14.90 0.77
N LEU A 68 16.93 16.14 1.07
CA LEU A 68 17.20 16.55 2.46
C LEU A 68 15.94 16.44 3.30
N THR A 69 14.81 16.95 2.80
CA THR A 69 13.51 16.83 3.48
C THR A 69 13.08 15.37 3.64
N ALA A 70 13.29 14.53 2.62
CA ALA A 70 12.95 13.11 2.69
C ALA A 70 13.81 12.37 3.72
N PHE A 71 15.10 12.70 3.77
CA PHE A 71 16.03 12.18 4.78
C PHE A 71 15.62 12.61 6.18
N SER A 72 15.35 13.90 6.41
CA SER A 72 14.85 14.42 7.68
C SER A 72 13.56 13.74 8.12
N CYS A 73 12.64 13.46 7.19
CA CYS A 73 11.42 12.72 7.46
C CYS A 73 11.71 11.29 7.94
N LEU A 74 12.59 10.57 7.25
CA LEU A 74 12.97 9.20 7.64
C LEU A 74 13.64 9.18 9.02
N THR A 75 14.53 10.14 9.30
CA THR A 75 15.18 10.29 10.60
C THR A 75 14.17 10.59 11.71
N PHE A 76 13.21 11.47 11.44
CA PHE A 76 12.13 11.77 12.38
C PHE A 76 11.31 10.52 12.72
N ILE A 77 10.96 9.72 11.72
CA ILE A 77 10.21 8.47 11.92
C ILE A 77 11.01 7.46 12.76
N LEU A 78 12.31 7.29 12.45
CA LEU A 78 13.20 6.43 13.23
C LEU A 78 13.26 6.86 14.69
N VAL A 79 13.37 8.16 14.96
CA VAL A 79 13.37 8.69 16.34
C VAL A 79 12.03 8.44 17.02
N MET A 80 10.92 8.72 16.34
CA MET A 80 9.58 8.58 16.91
C MET A 80 9.22 7.13 17.25
N HIS A 81 9.59 6.15 16.43
CA HIS A 81 9.26 4.74 16.69
C HIS A 81 10.39 3.92 17.30
N GLY A 82 11.64 4.35 17.16
CA GLY A 82 12.82 3.63 17.61
C GLY A 82 13.29 3.99 19.03
N THR A 83 12.83 5.11 19.58
CA THR A 83 13.19 5.55 20.95
C THR A 83 12.02 5.39 21.92
N CYS A 84 12.18 5.87 23.17
CA CYS A 84 11.11 5.91 24.18
C CYS A 84 9.84 6.67 23.71
N LEU A 85 9.92 7.39 22.59
CA LEU A 85 8.80 8.09 21.96
C LEU A 85 7.82 7.17 21.22
N ALA A 86 8.08 5.85 21.14
CA ALA A 86 7.22 4.91 20.42
C ALA A 86 5.71 5.03 20.73
N PRO A 87 5.27 5.24 22.00
CA PRO A 87 3.86 5.48 22.30
C PRO A 87 3.30 6.77 21.68
N TRP A 88 4.12 7.83 21.61
CA TRP A 88 3.76 9.08 20.94
C TRP A 88 3.73 8.93 19.42
N GLY A 89 4.65 8.15 18.85
CA GLY A 89 4.65 7.80 17.42
C GLY A 89 3.35 7.10 17.02
N LEU A 90 2.89 6.14 17.84
CA LEU A 90 1.61 5.45 17.64
C LEU A 90 0.41 6.40 17.70
N ARG A 91 0.37 7.31 18.69
CA ARG A 91 -0.69 8.33 18.79
C ARG A 91 -0.71 9.23 17.56
N LEU A 92 0.45 9.75 17.16
CA LEU A 92 0.59 10.61 15.99
C LEU A 92 0.13 9.89 14.71
N GLN A 93 0.58 8.67 14.49
CA GLN A 93 0.16 7.83 13.36
C GLN A 93 -1.36 7.66 13.32
N ASN A 94 -1.99 7.35 14.45
CA ASN A 94 -3.44 7.15 14.53
C ASN A 94 -4.21 8.45 14.28
N THR A 95 -3.76 9.58 14.85
CA THR A 95 -4.38 10.89 14.62
C THR A 95 -4.28 11.32 13.16
N LEU A 96 -3.10 11.18 12.53
CA LEU A 96 -2.92 11.46 11.11
C LEU A 96 -3.75 10.50 10.23
N GLY A 97 -3.84 9.24 10.63
CA GLY A 97 -4.66 8.22 9.98
C GLY A 97 -6.17 8.48 10.05
N ALA A 98 -6.66 9.09 11.12
CA ALA A 98 -8.05 9.55 11.21
C ALA A 98 -8.25 10.85 10.41
N GLY A 99 -7.31 11.79 10.52
CA GLY A 99 -7.36 13.07 9.80
C GLY A 99 -7.45 12.91 8.28
N LYS A 100 -6.74 11.94 7.68
CA LYS A 100 -6.85 11.68 6.24
C LYS A 100 -8.28 11.32 5.80
N LEU A 101 -9.05 10.60 6.62
CA LEU A 101 -10.43 10.24 6.25
C LEU A 101 -11.34 11.46 6.19
N ILE A 102 -11.10 12.44 7.07
CA ILE A 102 -11.83 13.72 7.06
C ILE A 102 -11.50 14.49 5.78
N VAL A 103 -10.21 14.61 5.43
CA VAL A 103 -9.79 15.30 4.19
C VAL A 103 -10.37 14.63 2.94
N LEU A 104 -10.34 13.29 2.88
CA LEU A 104 -10.93 12.52 1.78
C LEU A 104 -12.45 12.74 1.68
N SER A 105 -13.14 12.81 2.82
CA SER A 105 -14.58 13.10 2.87
C SER A 105 -14.88 14.51 2.38
N ILE A 106 -14.05 15.51 2.72
CA ILE A 106 -14.18 16.88 2.24
C ILE A 106 -13.98 16.95 0.73
N ILE A 107 -12.95 16.30 0.18
CA ILE A 107 -12.72 16.22 -1.28
C ILE A 107 -13.94 15.60 -1.98
N SER A 108 -14.40 14.45 -1.49
CA SER A 108 -15.56 13.74 -2.03
C SER A 108 -16.81 14.62 -2.01
N LEU A 109 -17.12 15.26 -0.88
CA LEU A 109 -18.33 16.07 -0.74
C LEU A 109 -18.27 17.34 -1.59
N SER A 110 -17.13 18.05 -1.58
CA SER A 110 -16.96 19.27 -2.38
C SER A 110 -17.04 19.01 -3.88
N GLY A 111 -16.51 17.89 -4.37
CA GLY A 111 -16.62 17.52 -5.79
C GLY A 111 -18.03 17.11 -6.20
N LEU A 112 -18.79 16.45 -5.31
CA LEU A 112 -20.21 16.16 -5.52
C LEU A 112 -21.05 17.43 -5.53
N LEU A 113 -20.82 18.36 -4.59
CA LEU A 113 -21.52 19.65 -4.56
C LEU A 113 -21.24 20.48 -5.81
N CYS A 114 -20.00 20.44 -6.32
CA CYS A 114 -19.65 21.05 -7.60
C CYS A 114 -20.38 20.39 -8.78
N LEU A 115 -20.48 19.06 -8.80
CA LEU A 115 -21.17 18.31 -9.84
C LEU A 115 -22.68 18.63 -9.89
N PHE A 116 -23.31 18.83 -8.73
CA PHE A 116 -24.72 19.22 -8.63
C PHE A 116 -24.96 20.74 -8.78
N GLY A 117 -23.91 21.52 -9.02
CA GLY A 117 -24.02 22.97 -9.25
C GLY A 117 -24.42 23.78 -8.02
N PHE A 118 -24.10 23.31 -6.81
CA PHE A 118 -24.48 24.00 -5.57
C PHE A 118 -23.79 25.37 -5.46
N PRO A 119 -24.51 26.44 -5.09
CA PRO A 119 -23.93 27.78 -4.95
C PRO A 119 -22.81 27.80 -3.91
N GLY A 120 -21.64 28.32 -4.29
CA GLY A 120 -20.43 28.35 -3.45
C GLY A 120 -19.41 27.23 -3.71
N PHE A 121 -19.77 26.21 -4.49
CA PHE A 121 -18.87 25.14 -4.94
C PHE A 121 -18.73 25.14 -6.46
N GLN A 122 -18.53 26.31 -7.05
CA GLN A 122 -18.30 26.45 -8.49
C GLN A 122 -16.82 26.67 -8.77
N ILE A 123 -16.39 26.21 -9.94
CA ILE A 123 -15.03 26.47 -10.44
C ILE A 123 -14.85 27.98 -10.57
N ARG A 124 -13.76 28.50 -10.00
CA ARG A 124 -13.47 29.93 -10.03
C ARG A 124 -13.25 30.42 -11.46
N GLU A 125 -13.64 31.67 -11.70
CA GLU A 125 -13.36 32.36 -12.96
C GLU A 125 -11.86 32.35 -13.27
N GLY A 126 -11.50 31.94 -14.50
CA GLY A 126 -10.12 31.79 -14.95
C GLY A 126 -9.58 30.35 -14.99
N TYR A 127 -10.33 29.36 -14.50
CA TYR A 127 -9.99 27.94 -14.65
C TYR A 127 -10.91 27.24 -15.66
N GLU A 128 -10.38 26.24 -16.38
CA GLU A 128 -11.11 25.48 -17.38
C GLU A 128 -12.21 24.63 -16.73
N VAL A 129 -13.45 24.77 -17.20
CA VAL A 129 -14.56 23.92 -16.77
C VAL A 129 -14.42 22.54 -17.43
N PRO A 130 -14.31 21.45 -16.66
CA PRO A 130 -14.09 20.13 -17.21
C PRO A 130 -15.36 19.55 -17.84
N ASP A 131 -15.24 19.09 -19.09
CA ASP A 131 -16.29 18.34 -19.80
C ASP A 131 -16.08 16.80 -19.70
N ASN A 132 -15.38 16.34 -18.66
CA ASN A 132 -14.92 14.95 -18.54
C ASN A 132 -16.05 13.92 -18.45
N PHE A 133 -17.25 14.32 -18.00
CA PHE A 133 -18.42 13.42 -17.90
C PHE A 133 -19.23 13.29 -19.20
N ARG A 134 -18.88 14.03 -20.26
CA ARG A 134 -19.50 13.83 -21.57
C ARG A 134 -19.01 12.52 -22.18
N TRP A 135 -19.92 11.66 -22.60
CA TRP A 135 -19.63 10.32 -23.10
C TRP A 135 -18.53 10.30 -24.19
N GLU A 136 -18.57 11.26 -25.12
CA GLU A 136 -17.60 11.37 -26.22
C GLU A 136 -16.18 11.73 -25.74
N LYS A 137 -16.08 12.54 -24.68
CA LYS A 137 -14.81 13.04 -24.13
C LYS A 137 -14.19 12.10 -23.11
N LEU A 138 -15.01 11.28 -22.44
CA LEU A 138 -14.59 10.30 -21.44
C LEU A 138 -13.65 9.24 -22.04
N TRP A 139 -13.93 8.81 -23.27
CA TRP A 139 -13.15 7.78 -23.97
C TRP A 139 -12.08 8.35 -24.92
N GLU A 140 -12.02 9.67 -25.09
CA GLU A 140 -11.09 10.32 -26.00
C GLU A 140 -9.62 9.97 -25.64
N GLY A 141 -8.81 9.55 -26.60
CA GLY A 141 -7.41 9.16 -26.34
C GLY A 141 -7.21 7.81 -25.63
N SER A 142 -8.28 7.01 -25.47
CA SER A 142 -8.18 5.60 -25.04
C SER A 142 -7.82 4.65 -26.19
N SER A 143 -8.25 4.99 -27.42
CA SER A 143 -8.01 4.21 -28.63
C SER A 143 -6.52 4.17 -28.98
N GLY A 144 -5.95 2.97 -29.14
CA GLY A 144 -4.58 2.79 -29.69
C GLY A 144 -3.43 2.70 -28.68
N LYS A 145 -3.67 2.80 -27.36
CA LYS A 145 -2.60 2.66 -26.35
C LYS A 145 -2.23 1.21 -25.98
N GLY A 146 -2.93 0.23 -26.55
CA GLY A 146 -2.65 -1.20 -26.39
C GLY A 146 -2.85 -1.75 -24.97
N ALA A 147 -2.62 -3.06 -24.80
CA ALA A 147 -2.78 -3.74 -23.51
C ALA A 147 -1.82 -3.22 -22.43
N ASN A 148 -0.66 -2.67 -22.81
CA ASN A 148 0.34 -2.18 -21.85
C ASN A 148 -0.17 -0.99 -21.03
N ALA A 149 -0.87 -0.04 -21.65
CA ALA A 149 -1.42 1.11 -20.94
C ALA A 149 -2.50 0.70 -19.93
N PHE A 150 -3.35 -0.28 -20.31
CA PHE A 150 -4.36 -0.84 -19.43
C PHE A 150 -3.72 -1.55 -18.22
N VAL A 151 -2.73 -2.40 -18.45
CA VAL A 151 -2.01 -3.12 -17.38
C VAL A 151 -1.26 -2.15 -16.46
N SER A 152 -0.62 -1.12 -17.02
CA SER A 152 0.07 -0.08 -16.24
C SER A 152 -0.90 0.74 -15.37
N GLY A 153 -2.09 1.06 -15.90
CA GLY A 153 -3.13 1.73 -15.12
C GLY A 153 -3.66 0.85 -13.99
N LEU A 154 -3.97 -0.42 -14.29
CA LEU A 154 -4.40 -1.40 -13.30
C LEU A 154 -3.36 -1.59 -12.20
N TYR A 155 -2.07 -1.60 -12.55
CA TYR A 155 -0.98 -1.67 -11.59
C TYR A 155 -1.00 -0.52 -10.58
N ASN A 156 -1.18 0.72 -11.05
CA ASN A 156 -1.27 1.90 -10.18
C ASN A 156 -2.51 1.83 -9.27
N VAL A 157 -3.62 1.30 -9.77
CA VAL A 157 -4.83 1.06 -8.97
C VAL A 157 -4.56 0.03 -7.88
N VAL A 158 -3.99 -1.12 -8.22
CA VAL A 158 -3.62 -2.16 -7.24
C VAL A 158 -2.69 -1.56 -6.19
N TRP A 159 -1.70 -0.77 -6.60
CA TRP A 159 -0.78 -0.09 -5.70
C TRP A 159 -1.50 0.83 -4.70
N SER A 160 -2.56 1.54 -5.09
CA SER A 160 -3.34 2.36 -4.16
C SER A 160 -4.08 1.58 -3.07
N PHE A 161 -4.35 0.29 -3.30
CA PHE A 161 -5.00 -0.59 -2.32
C PHE A 161 -4.00 -1.40 -1.47
N ILE A 162 -2.69 -1.30 -1.75
CA ILE A 162 -1.67 -1.99 -0.95
C ILE A 162 -1.62 -1.41 0.47
N GLY A 163 -1.46 -2.29 1.45
CA GLY A 163 -1.39 -1.94 2.88
C GLY A 163 -2.40 -2.68 3.73
N TYR A 164 -3.37 -3.37 3.13
CA TYR A 164 -4.27 -4.27 3.85
C TYR A 164 -3.52 -5.39 4.59
N SER A 165 -2.34 -5.79 4.10
CA SER A 165 -1.47 -6.79 4.72
C SER A 165 -0.81 -6.30 6.01
N ASN A 166 -0.68 -4.97 6.21
CA ASN A 166 -0.06 -4.39 7.40
C ASN A 166 -0.79 -4.77 8.70
N ALA A 167 -2.11 -4.92 8.63
CA ALA A 167 -2.91 -5.41 9.75
C ALA A 167 -2.56 -6.85 10.15
N ASN A 168 -2.12 -7.68 9.19
CA ASN A 168 -1.68 -9.05 9.46
C ASN A 168 -0.26 -9.09 10.06
N TYR A 169 0.58 -8.08 9.83
CA TYR A 169 1.93 -8.03 10.42
C TYR A 169 1.90 -7.70 11.92
N ALA A 170 0.96 -6.87 12.36
CA ALA A 170 0.80 -6.44 13.76
C ALA A 170 -0.32 -7.20 14.50
N LEU A 171 -0.57 -8.46 14.12
CA LEU A 171 -1.64 -9.30 14.67
C LEU A 171 -1.58 -9.45 16.19
N SER A 172 -0.38 -9.53 16.77
CA SER A 172 -0.17 -9.64 18.22
C SER A 172 -0.59 -8.42 19.03
N GLU A 173 -0.79 -7.26 18.40
CA GLU A 173 -1.22 -6.04 19.07
C GLU A 173 -2.74 -5.83 19.02
N ILE A 174 -3.46 -6.66 18.25
CA ILE A 174 -4.91 -6.56 18.07
C ILE A 174 -5.63 -7.38 19.14
N ARG A 175 -6.59 -6.77 19.84
CA ARG A 175 -7.50 -7.49 20.74
C ARG A 175 -8.44 -8.39 19.92
N ASP A 176 -8.45 -9.68 20.24
CA ASP A 176 -9.23 -10.72 19.54
C ASP A 176 -9.02 -10.72 18.00
N PRO A 177 -7.80 -11.07 17.53
CA PRO A 177 -7.39 -10.89 16.14
C PRO A 177 -8.32 -11.58 15.13
N VAL A 178 -8.78 -12.79 15.44
CA VAL A 178 -9.64 -13.58 14.54
C VAL A 178 -10.97 -12.88 14.29
N ARG A 179 -11.65 -12.41 15.34
CA ARG A 179 -12.97 -11.77 15.21
C ARG A 179 -12.84 -10.39 14.58
N THR A 180 -11.82 -9.65 14.96
CA THR A 180 -11.56 -8.29 14.48
C THR A 180 -11.22 -8.29 12.99
N ILE A 181 -10.27 -9.11 12.53
CA ILE A 181 -9.90 -9.16 11.11
C ILE A 181 -11.07 -9.63 10.23
N LYS A 182 -11.85 -10.61 10.68
CA LYS A 182 -13.01 -11.10 9.90
C LYS A 182 -14.05 -10.02 9.58
N ARG A 183 -14.21 -9.02 10.44
CA ARG A 183 -15.20 -7.94 10.26
C ARG A 183 -14.55 -6.67 9.70
N ALA A 184 -13.41 -6.29 10.26
CA ALA A 184 -12.75 -5.04 9.93
C ALA A 184 -12.13 -5.06 8.53
N ALA A 185 -11.56 -6.17 8.08
CA ALA A 185 -10.93 -6.24 6.76
C ALA A 185 -11.92 -6.01 5.59
N PRO A 186 -13.05 -6.73 5.48
CA PRO A 186 -14.00 -6.49 4.38
C PRO A 186 -14.66 -5.11 4.48
N LEU A 187 -14.98 -4.63 5.69
CA LEU A 187 -15.58 -3.32 5.88
C LEU A 187 -14.62 -2.19 5.49
N ALA A 188 -13.33 -2.31 5.86
CA ALA A 188 -12.31 -1.36 5.45
C ALA A 188 -12.13 -1.37 3.92
N MET A 189 -12.07 -2.55 3.29
CA MET A 189 -11.95 -2.66 1.84
C MET A 189 -13.14 -2.04 1.10
N GLY A 190 -14.37 -2.32 1.54
CA GLY A 190 -15.58 -1.73 0.96
C GLY A 190 -15.62 -0.22 1.13
N ALA A 191 -15.32 0.28 2.33
CA ALA A 191 -15.29 1.71 2.62
C ALA A 191 -14.23 2.45 1.80
N VAL A 192 -13.01 1.93 1.71
CA VAL A 192 -11.93 2.53 0.91
C VAL A 192 -12.30 2.53 -0.57
N THR A 193 -12.90 1.46 -1.08
CA THR A 193 -13.36 1.38 -2.48
C THR A 193 -14.40 2.47 -2.77
N ALA A 194 -15.40 2.64 -1.90
CA ALA A 194 -16.41 3.68 -2.06
C ALA A 194 -15.80 5.09 -2.05
N VAL A 195 -14.93 5.37 -1.08
CA VAL A 195 -14.24 6.67 -0.97
C VAL A 195 -13.39 6.95 -2.20
N TYR A 196 -12.65 5.97 -2.71
CA TYR A 196 -11.83 6.13 -3.91
C TYR A 196 -12.68 6.38 -5.15
N LEU A 197 -13.82 5.70 -5.31
CA LEU A 197 -14.75 5.98 -6.39
C LEU A 197 -15.27 7.41 -6.33
N PHE A 198 -15.73 7.87 -5.17
CA PHE A 198 -16.24 9.23 -5.04
C PHE A 198 -15.18 10.31 -5.25
N ILE A 199 -13.93 10.07 -4.83
CA ILE A 199 -12.83 11.00 -5.09
C ILE A 199 -12.49 11.08 -6.58
N ASN A 200 -12.53 9.96 -7.30
CA ASN A 200 -12.32 9.99 -8.75
C ASN A 200 -13.43 10.78 -9.45
N VAL A 201 -14.69 10.60 -9.02
CA VAL A 201 -15.82 11.42 -9.51
C VAL A 201 -15.58 12.91 -9.18
N ALA A 202 -15.14 13.23 -7.97
CA ALA A 202 -14.80 14.60 -7.57
C ALA A 202 -13.67 15.20 -8.44
N TYR A 203 -12.58 14.47 -8.68
CA TYR A 203 -11.50 14.98 -9.51
C TYR A 203 -11.94 15.25 -10.94
N PHE A 204 -12.76 14.37 -11.52
CA PHE A 204 -13.28 14.58 -12.86
C PHE A 204 -14.31 15.70 -12.97
N SER A 205 -14.96 16.11 -11.87
CA SER A 205 -15.92 17.23 -11.86
C SER A 205 -15.28 18.60 -11.78
N VAL A 206 -14.03 18.71 -11.32
CA VAL A 206 -13.38 20.01 -11.04
C VAL A 206 -12.07 20.23 -11.81
N VAL A 207 -11.37 19.17 -12.23
CA VAL A 207 -10.06 19.28 -12.91
C VAL A 207 -10.18 18.81 -14.35
N SER A 208 -9.69 19.62 -15.30
CA SER A 208 -9.69 19.25 -16.72
C SER A 208 -8.69 18.12 -17.01
N LYS A 209 -8.97 17.33 -18.04
CA LYS A 209 -8.12 16.20 -18.44
C LYS A 209 -6.67 16.61 -18.72
N ASN A 210 -6.45 17.76 -19.35
CA ASN A 210 -5.12 18.25 -19.67
C ASN A 210 -4.33 18.62 -18.40
N ASP A 211 -5.01 19.21 -17.41
CA ASP A 211 -4.43 19.51 -16.10
C ASP A 211 -4.07 18.23 -15.32
N ILE A 212 -4.93 17.20 -15.38
CA ILE A 212 -4.64 15.90 -14.76
C ILE A 212 -3.39 15.26 -15.38
N LEU A 213 -3.25 15.30 -16.71
CA LEU A 213 -2.13 14.70 -17.43
C LEU A 213 -0.82 15.49 -17.27
N SER A 214 -0.88 16.82 -17.21
CA SER A 214 0.30 17.69 -17.10
C SER A 214 0.86 17.76 -15.68
N SER A 215 -0.01 17.69 -14.67
CA SER A 215 0.37 17.86 -13.26
C SER A 215 1.16 16.68 -12.69
N ASN A 216 1.04 15.49 -13.30
CA ASN A 216 1.66 14.20 -12.93
C ASN A 216 1.41 13.68 -11.50
N ARG A 217 1.49 14.51 -10.45
CA ARG A 217 1.43 14.08 -9.05
C ARG A 217 0.60 14.94 -8.11
N ILE A 218 0.13 16.12 -8.51
CA ILE A 218 -0.52 17.11 -7.60
C ILE A 218 -2.00 17.37 -7.98
N VAL A 219 -2.71 16.35 -8.47
CA VAL A 219 -4.12 16.49 -8.91
C VAL A 219 -5.04 16.99 -7.80
N ALA A 220 -4.83 16.53 -6.57
CA ALA A 220 -5.61 16.96 -5.41
C ALA A 220 -5.44 18.46 -5.11
N ALA A 221 -4.22 18.99 -5.16
CA ALA A 221 -4.01 20.41 -4.85
C ALA A 221 -4.56 21.30 -5.98
N LEU A 222 -4.48 20.84 -7.24
CA LEU A 222 -5.15 21.50 -8.37
C LEU A 222 -6.68 21.54 -8.21
N PHE A 223 -7.29 20.45 -7.72
CA PHE A 223 -8.72 20.44 -7.40
C PHE A 223 -9.07 21.56 -6.41
N PHE A 224 -8.29 21.70 -5.33
CA PHE A 224 -8.51 22.78 -4.36
C PHE A 224 -8.21 24.17 -4.94
N ARG A 225 -7.24 24.28 -5.84
CA ARG A 225 -6.92 25.52 -6.55
C ARG A 225 -8.09 26.01 -7.39
N ASN A 226 -8.68 25.11 -8.18
CA ASN A 226 -9.78 25.43 -9.09
C ASN A 226 -11.05 25.84 -8.32
N LEU A 227 -11.29 25.26 -7.13
CA LEU A 227 -12.50 25.50 -6.34
C LEU A 227 -12.36 26.66 -5.34
N PHE A 228 -11.24 26.73 -4.63
CA PHE A 228 -11.03 27.65 -3.49
C PHE A 228 -9.86 28.63 -3.68
N GLY A 229 -9.05 28.46 -4.74
CA GLY A 229 -7.94 29.34 -5.07
C GLY A 229 -6.56 28.87 -4.56
N PRO A 230 -5.50 29.65 -4.84
CA PRO A 230 -4.10 29.24 -4.61
C PRO A 230 -3.71 29.11 -3.13
N ALA A 231 -4.42 29.79 -2.21
CA ALA A 231 -4.19 29.60 -0.78
C ALA A 231 -4.63 28.19 -0.32
N ALA A 232 -5.75 27.71 -0.86
CA ALA A 232 -6.32 26.41 -0.52
C ALA A 232 -5.47 25.26 -1.09
N GLU A 233 -4.86 25.47 -2.25
CA GLU A 233 -3.86 24.56 -2.85
C GLU A 233 -2.69 24.28 -1.89
N LYS A 234 -2.13 25.33 -1.25
CA LYS A 234 -1.03 25.19 -0.29
C LYS A 234 -1.48 24.46 0.98
N ILE A 235 -2.66 24.81 1.48
CA ILE A 235 -3.25 24.17 2.67
C ILE A 235 -3.45 22.68 2.41
N LEU A 236 -4.02 22.31 1.26
CA LEU A 236 -4.22 20.90 0.94
C LEU A 236 -2.89 20.17 0.74
N SER A 237 -1.91 20.81 0.11
CA SER A 237 -0.56 20.24 -0.03
C SER A 237 0.05 19.90 1.33
N ALA A 238 -0.14 20.77 2.34
CA ALA A 238 0.27 20.50 3.72
C ALA A 238 -0.48 19.29 4.33
N PHE A 239 -1.80 19.19 4.13
CA PHE A 239 -2.57 18.02 4.59
C PHE A 239 -2.14 16.72 3.91
N ILE A 240 -1.79 16.76 2.62
CA ILE A 240 -1.27 15.59 1.89
C ILE A 240 0.11 15.20 2.41
N ALA A 241 0.99 16.18 2.70
CA ALA A 241 2.25 15.91 3.39
C ALA A 241 2.02 15.24 4.75
N LEU A 242 1.10 15.75 5.57
CA LEU A 242 0.76 15.11 6.85
C LEU A 242 0.17 13.70 6.69
N SER A 243 -0.65 13.47 5.66
CA SER A 243 -1.20 12.15 5.34
C SER A 243 -0.11 11.15 4.92
N THR A 244 0.82 11.58 4.08
CA THR A 244 1.96 10.75 3.64
C THR A 244 2.90 10.44 4.79
N LEU A 245 3.12 11.38 5.71
CA LEU A 245 3.85 11.14 6.97
C LEU A 245 3.14 10.07 7.83
N GLY A 246 1.82 10.13 7.98
CA GLY A 246 1.05 9.11 8.69
C GLY A 246 1.18 7.71 8.07
N ASN A 247 1.20 7.63 6.73
CA ASN A 247 1.44 6.38 6.01
C ASN A 247 2.87 5.84 6.23
N LEU A 248 3.86 6.72 6.22
CA LEU A 248 5.26 6.36 6.47
C LEU A 248 5.48 5.85 7.90
N LEU A 249 4.89 6.51 8.90
CA LEU A 249 4.90 6.05 10.30
C LEU A 249 4.30 4.64 10.40
N ALA A 250 3.14 4.43 9.79
CA ALA A 250 2.47 3.12 9.79
C ALA A 250 3.27 2.01 9.11
N GLY A 251 3.85 2.30 7.94
CA GLY A 251 4.66 1.34 7.21
C GLY A 251 5.93 0.93 7.97
N GLN A 252 6.64 1.91 8.53
CA GLN A 252 7.84 1.65 9.34
C GLN A 252 7.50 0.88 10.61
N PHE A 253 6.40 1.24 11.27
CA PHE A 253 5.91 0.52 12.43
C PHE A 253 5.73 -0.97 12.15
N SER A 254 4.96 -1.33 11.12
CA SER A 254 4.68 -2.73 10.77
C SER A 254 5.95 -3.48 10.36
N GLN A 255 6.81 -2.86 9.55
CA GLN A 255 8.02 -3.51 9.05
C GLN A 255 9.07 -3.77 10.15
N GLY A 256 9.19 -2.87 11.12
CA GLY A 256 10.02 -3.12 12.31
C GLY A 256 9.63 -4.40 13.07
N ARG A 257 8.33 -4.72 13.13
CA ARG A 257 7.85 -5.98 13.76
C ARG A 257 8.14 -7.18 12.90
N VAL A 258 8.01 -7.06 11.58
CA VAL A 258 8.36 -8.15 10.65
C VAL A 258 9.84 -8.54 10.84
N ILE A 259 10.75 -7.56 10.85
CA ILE A 259 12.19 -7.84 11.04
C ILE A 259 12.47 -8.40 12.43
N GLN A 260 11.76 -7.93 13.47
CA GLN A 260 11.89 -8.48 14.81
C GLN A 260 11.46 -9.96 14.90
N GLU A 261 10.33 -10.34 14.27
CA GLU A 261 9.89 -11.74 14.20
C GLU A 261 10.90 -12.60 13.43
N LEU A 262 11.47 -12.08 12.34
CA LEU A 262 12.58 -12.75 11.63
C LEU A 262 13.81 -12.95 12.53
N GLY A 263 14.09 -12.00 13.41
CA GLY A 263 15.12 -12.11 14.46
C GLY A 263 14.80 -13.18 15.50
N ARG A 264 13.57 -13.23 15.99
CA ARG A 264 13.14 -14.23 17.00
C ARG A 264 13.26 -15.67 16.50
N GLU A 265 13.16 -15.88 15.20
CA GLU A 265 13.26 -17.20 14.59
C GLU A 265 14.69 -17.64 14.22
N GLY A 266 15.71 -16.81 14.45
CA GLY A 266 17.11 -17.23 14.23
C GLY A 266 17.58 -17.13 12.77
N VAL A 267 16.80 -16.51 11.88
CA VAL A 267 17.02 -16.55 10.42
C VAL A 267 18.03 -15.49 9.96
N VAL A 268 18.11 -14.38 10.69
CA VAL A 268 19.01 -13.26 10.37
C VAL A 268 20.33 -13.36 11.13
N PRO A 269 21.47 -12.93 10.54
CA PRO A 269 22.72 -12.84 11.28
C PRO A 269 22.53 -11.90 12.50
N TYR A 270 23.08 -12.28 13.66
CA TYR A 270 22.87 -11.58 14.93
C TYR A 270 21.39 -11.53 15.39
N SER A 271 20.68 -12.65 15.27
CA SER A 271 19.26 -12.79 15.62
C SER A 271 18.88 -12.26 17.01
N GLU A 272 19.73 -12.42 18.02
CA GLU A 272 19.49 -11.85 19.37
C GLU A 272 19.40 -10.32 19.37
N PHE A 273 20.17 -9.65 18.52
CA PHE A 273 20.13 -8.20 18.37
C PHE A 273 18.81 -7.76 17.73
N PHE A 274 18.40 -8.41 16.64
CA PHE A 274 17.15 -8.09 15.93
C PHE A 274 15.89 -8.46 16.71
N ALA A 275 15.93 -9.53 17.52
CA ALA A 275 14.84 -9.96 18.37
C ALA A 275 14.63 -9.05 19.61
N SER A 276 15.65 -8.26 19.97
CA SER A 276 15.66 -7.46 21.18
C SER A 276 14.76 -6.21 21.10
N ASN A 277 14.16 -5.86 22.24
CA ASN A 277 13.45 -4.61 22.47
C ASN A 277 14.28 -3.58 23.27
N LYS A 278 15.52 -3.93 23.65
CA LYS A 278 16.39 -3.05 24.47
C LYS A 278 17.12 -2.03 23.59
N PRO A 279 17.38 -0.80 24.07
CA PRO A 279 17.08 -0.28 25.42
C PRO A 279 15.70 0.40 25.55
N PHE A 280 15.04 0.76 24.47
CA PHE A 280 13.90 1.70 24.50
C PHE A 280 12.50 1.06 24.55
N GLY A 281 12.40 -0.28 24.63
CA GLY A 281 11.13 -1.00 24.58
C GLY A 281 10.51 -1.06 23.17
N ALA A 282 11.31 -0.83 22.12
CA ALA A 282 10.89 -0.80 20.72
C ALA A 282 11.85 -1.61 19.83
N PRO A 283 11.40 -2.10 18.65
CA PRO A 283 12.23 -2.86 17.72
C PRO A 283 13.22 -1.95 16.95
N PHE A 284 14.11 -1.25 17.66
CA PHE A 284 15.06 -0.29 17.09
C PHE A 284 15.98 -0.90 16.02
N PRO A 285 16.57 -2.10 16.21
CA PRO A 285 17.46 -2.70 15.20
C PRO A 285 16.80 -2.94 13.84
N GLY A 286 15.55 -3.40 13.85
CA GLY A 286 14.76 -3.61 12.63
C GLY A 286 14.45 -2.28 11.93
N LEU A 287 13.98 -1.29 12.68
CA LEU A 287 13.70 0.05 12.19
C LEU A 287 14.97 0.74 11.63
N PHE A 288 16.10 0.59 12.31
CA PHE A 288 17.37 1.18 11.90
C PHE A 288 17.89 0.58 10.60
N THR A 289 17.77 -0.74 10.44
CA THR A 289 18.16 -1.42 9.19
C THR A 289 17.32 -0.93 8.02
N GLN A 290 16.01 -0.82 8.23
CA GLN A 290 15.09 -0.31 7.21
C GLN A 290 15.33 1.17 6.89
N TYR A 291 15.67 1.96 7.90
CA TYR A 291 16.12 3.35 7.73
C TYR A 291 17.38 3.42 6.86
N LEU A 292 18.42 2.64 7.16
CA LEU A 292 19.66 2.60 6.38
C LEU A 292 19.41 2.19 4.93
N VAL A 293 18.60 1.16 4.70
CA VAL A 293 18.23 0.71 3.36
C VAL A 293 17.50 1.83 2.63
N SER A 294 16.50 2.45 3.26
CA SER A 294 15.74 3.56 2.67
C SER A 294 16.62 4.77 2.34
N CYS A 295 17.55 5.14 3.23
CA CYS A 295 18.53 6.22 3.00
C CYS A 295 19.49 5.87 1.86
N THR A 296 19.96 4.63 1.78
CA THR A 296 20.84 4.17 0.71
C THR A 296 20.13 4.29 -0.64
N PHE A 297 18.88 3.83 -0.75
CA PHE A 297 18.07 4.00 -1.96
C PHE A 297 17.82 5.48 -2.29
N LEU A 298 17.54 6.31 -1.29
CA LEU A 298 17.34 7.74 -1.49
C LEU A 298 18.59 8.43 -2.05
N LEU A 299 19.79 8.02 -1.64
CA LEU A 299 21.07 8.60 -2.06
C LEU A 299 21.57 8.02 -3.40
N LEU A 300 21.54 6.70 -3.54
CA LEU A 300 22.21 5.99 -4.63
C LEU A 300 21.43 6.02 -5.95
N VAL A 301 20.10 6.07 -5.88
CA VAL A 301 19.27 5.94 -7.09
C VAL A 301 19.15 7.28 -7.78
N PRO A 302 19.56 7.44 -9.05
CA PRO A 302 19.50 8.71 -9.76
C PRO A 302 18.03 9.15 -9.97
N PRO A 303 17.75 10.46 -9.99
CA PRO A 303 16.39 10.97 -10.18
C PRO A 303 15.91 10.67 -11.61
N GLY A 304 14.61 10.35 -11.74
CA GLY A 304 13.96 10.10 -13.04
C GLY A 304 13.08 8.86 -13.05
N ASP A 305 12.74 8.37 -14.23
CA ASP A 305 11.83 7.23 -14.40
C ASP A 305 12.40 5.93 -13.84
N ALA A 306 13.74 5.77 -13.87
CA ALA A 306 14.40 4.62 -13.27
C ALA A 306 14.20 4.56 -11.73
N TYR A 307 14.16 5.72 -11.06
CA TYR A 307 13.87 5.80 -9.61
C TYR A 307 12.46 5.32 -9.30
N LEU A 308 11.48 5.83 -10.05
CA LEU A 308 10.07 5.47 -9.88
C LEU A 308 9.82 4.03 -10.27
N PHE A 309 10.44 3.54 -11.34
CA PHE A 309 10.33 2.16 -11.79
C PHE A 309 10.91 1.20 -10.74
N MET A 310 12.10 1.48 -10.22
CA MET A 310 12.74 0.59 -9.25
C MET A 310 11.98 0.56 -7.93
N ILE A 311 11.49 1.70 -7.44
CA ILE A 311 10.79 1.72 -6.15
C ILE A 311 9.33 1.26 -6.26
N SER A 312 8.60 1.68 -7.31
CA SER A 312 7.19 1.33 -7.45
C SER A 312 6.96 -0.04 -8.08
N ARG A 313 7.83 -0.51 -8.99
CA ARG A 313 7.63 -1.77 -9.74
C ARG A 313 8.52 -2.91 -9.27
N ALA A 314 9.79 -2.67 -9.01
CA ALA A 314 10.72 -3.76 -8.69
C ALA A 314 10.47 -4.40 -7.30
N PHE A 315 9.92 -3.66 -6.33
CA PHE A 315 9.65 -4.18 -4.98
C PHE A 315 8.21 -4.64 -4.75
N VAL A 316 7.24 -4.03 -5.43
CA VAL A 316 5.83 -4.39 -5.28
C VAL A 316 5.45 -5.61 -6.13
N PHE A 317 6.09 -5.80 -7.28
CA PHE A 317 5.81 -6.95 -8.15
C PHE A 317 6.16 -8.30 -7.49
N PRO A 318 7.32 -8.47 -6.82
CA PRO A 318 7.61 -9.68 -6.05
C PRO A 318 6.58 -9.95 -4.94
N LEU A 319 6.14 -8.91 -4.22
CA LEU A 319 5.12 -9.05 -3.17
C LEU A 319 3.79 -9.50 -3.76
N ASN A 320 3.36 -8.92 -4.89
CA ASN A 320 2.14 -9.33 -5.56
C ASN A 320 2.24 -10.75 -6.11
N LEU A 321 3.40 -11.18 -6.62
CA LEU A 321 3.62 -12.57 -7.00
C LEU A 321 3.50 -13.50 -5.79
N VAL A 322 4.09 -13.14 -4.66
CA VAL A 322 4.00 -13.90 -3.42
C VAL A 322 2.55 -13.97 -2.91
N ASN A 323 1.83 -12.85 -2.94
CA ASN A 323 0.45 -12.73 -2.49
C ASN A 323 -0.57 -13.38 -3.45
N PHE A 324 -0.24 -13.48 -4.74
CA PHE A 324 -1.04 -14.20 -5.72
C PHE A 324 -0.77 -15.71 -5.65
N ASN A 325 0.49 -16.11 -5.53
CA ASN A 325 0.87 -17.52 -5.48
C ASN A 325 0.44 -18.18 -4.18
N GLY A 326 0.51 -17.50 -3.03
CA GLY A 326 0.12 -18.07 -1.73
C GLY A 326 -1.28 -18.70 -1.71
N PRO A 327 -2.36 -17.96 -2.03
CA PRO A 327 -3.72 -18.49 -2.13
C PRO A 327 -3.87 -19.57 -3.21
N PHE A 328 -3.21 -19.40 -4.37
CA PHE A 328 -3.25 -20.39 -5.45
C PHE A 328 -2.64 -21.73 -5.01
N SER A 329 -1.61 -21.68 -4.16
CA SER A 329 -0.94 -22.86 -3.59
C SER A 329 -1.81 -23.60 -2.58
N VAL A 330 -2.66 -22.89 -1.82
CA VAL A 330 -3.64 -23.48 -0.89
C VAL A 330 -4.74 -24.20 -1.67
N ILE A 331 -5.11 -23.70 -2.84
CA ILE A 331 -6.11 -24.30 -3.72
C ILE A 331 -5.55 -25.57 -4.42
N VAL A 332 -4.27 -25.57 -4.78
CA VAL A 332 -3.62 -26.67 -5.52
C VAL A 332 -3.12 -27.82 -4.62
N LEU A 333 -2.90 -27.59 -3.31
CA LEU A 333 -2.43 -28.61 -2.36
C LEU A 333 -3.61 -29.19 -1.52
N PRO A 334 -4.14 -30.38 -1.84
CA PRO A 334 -5.40 -30.90 -1.26
C PRO A 334 -5.36 -31.13 0.25
N ASP A 335 -4.19 -31.48 0.80
CA ASP A 335 -4.01 -31.78 2.23
C ASP A 335 -4.18 -30.54 3.13
N ASN A 336 -3.97 -29.33 2.58
CA ASN A 336 -4.14 -28.08 3.31
C ASN A 336 -5.59 -27.57 3.26
N TYR A 337 -6.40 -28.00 2.29
CA TYR A 337 -7.78 -27.55 2.07
C TYR A 337 -8.72 -27.94 3.22
N GLN A 338 -8.50 -29.09 3.86
CA GLN A 338 -9.35 -29.55 4.97
C GLN A 338 -9.25 -28.65 6.22
N LEU A 339 -8.14 -27.96 6.44
CA LEU A 339 -7.97 -27.05 7.58
C LEU A 339 -8.72 -25.71 7.42
N PHE A 340 -9.05 -25.28 6.20
CA PHE A 340 -9.70 -23.99 5.93
C PHE A 340 -11.20 -24.08 5.65
N ARG A 341 -11.79 -25.29 5.71
CA ARG A 341 -13.24 -25.54 5.51
C ARG A 341 -14.17 -24.70 6.41
N GLY A 342 -13.68 -24.16 7.54
CA GLY A 342 -14.45 -23.32 8.47
C GLY A 342 -14.38 -21.81 8.19
N VAL A 343 -13.63 -21.37 7.18
CA VAL A 343 -13.49 -19.96 6.83
C VAL A 343 -14.08 -19.74 5.45
N GLY A 344 -15.41 -19.83 5.35
CA GLY A 344 -16.09 -19.50 4.11
C GLY A 344 -15.78 -18.06 3.70
N ILE A 345 -15.07 -17.88 2.59
CA ILE A 345 -15.42 -17.13 1.38
C ILE A 345 -14.31 -17.46 0.35
N VAL A 346 -14.29 -18.69 -0.18
CA VAL A 346 -13.61 -18.94 -1.46
C VAL A 346 -14.63 -18.60 -2.55
N PRO A 347 -14.39 -17.59 -3.41
CA PRO A 347 -15.29 -17.27 -4.51
C PRO A 347 -15.54 -18.51 -5.37
N ALA A 348 -16.80 -18.80 -5.69
CA ALA A 348 -17.21 -19.93 -6.54
C ALA A 348 -16.44 -20.00 -7.88
N VAL A 349 -15.93 -18.86 -8.36
CA VAL A 349 -15.08 -18.74 -9.56
C VAL A 349 -13.72 -19.45 -9.40
N LEU A 350 -13.12 -19.43 -8.20
CA LEU A 350 -11.87 -20.13 -7.90
C LEU A 350 -12.10 -21.63 -7.65
N GLN A 351 -13.30 -22.01 -7.18
CA GLN A 351 -13.73 -23.41 -7.10
C GLN A 351 -13.83 -24.06 -8.49
N GLN A 352 -14.37 -23.36 -9.48
CA GLN A 352 -14.46 -23.88 -10.86
C GLN A 352 -13.08 -24.05 -11.53
N GLN A 353 -12.14 -23.14 -11.27
CA GLN A 353 -10.77 -23.27 -11.80
C GLN A 353 -10.01 -24.42 -11.15
N ALA A 354 -10.21 -24.69 -9.85
CA ALA A 354 -9.61 -25.82 -9.16
C ALA A 354 -10.05 -27.18 -9.75
N VAL A 355 -11.36 -27.35 -9.99
CA VAL A 355 -11.92 -28.57 -10.62
C VAL A 355 -11.41 -28.76 -12.05
N THR A 356 -11.21 -27.66 -12.79
CA THR A 356 -10.69 -27.72 -14.17
C THR A 356 -9.22 -28.12 -14.22
N VAL A 357 -8.43 -27.76 -13.20
CA VAL A 357 -7.02 -28.18 -13.06
C VAL A 357 -6.92 -29.63 -12.59
N GLU A 358 -7.82 -30.08 -11.71
CA GLU A 358 -7.89 -31.46 -11.22
C GLU A 358 -8.14 -32.47 -12.35
N LEU A 359 -9.02 -32.13 -13.30
CA LEU A 359 -9.27 -32.92 -14.52
C LEU A 359 -8.11 -32.95 -15.52
N ARG A 360 -7.13 -32.05 -15.40
CA ARG A 360 -6.00 -31.94 -16.33
C ARG A 360 -4.72 -32.60 -15.81
N ILE A 361 -4.58 -32.75 -14.49
CA ILE A 361 -3.42 -33.36 -13.84
C ILE A 361 -3.59 -34.88 -13.71
N TYR A 362 -4.83 -35.37 -13.61
CA TYR A 362 -5.15 -36.79 -13.73
C TYR A 362 -5.84 -37.06 -15.08
N PRO A 363 -5.11 -37.39 -16.16
CA PRO A 363 -5.77 -38.05 -17.27
C PRO A 363 -6.38 -39.34 -16.70
N LEU A 364 -7.70 -39.48 -16.82
CA LEU A 364 -8.45 -40.70 -16.51
C LEU A 364 -7.64 -41.91 -16.95
N GLU A 365 -7.05 -42.64 -15.99
CA GLU A 365 -6.39 -43.90 -16.25
C GLU A 365 -7.43 -44.80 -16.91
N ALA A 366 -7.16 -45.11 -18.18
CA ALA A 366 -7.97 -45.98 -18.99
C ALA A 366 -8.19 -47.30 -18.24
N THR A 367 -9.45 -47.65 -18.05
CA THR A 367 -9.87 -48.99 -17.65
C THR A 367 -9.35 -50.00 -18.66
N VAL A 368 -8.24 -50.66 -18.34
CA VAL A 368 -7.82 -51.91 -18.97
C VAL A 368 -8.61 -53.03 -18.28
N PRO A 369 -9.54 -53.73 -18.96
CA PRO A 369 -10.17 -54.90 -18.38
C PRO A 369 -9.15 -56.02 -18.31
N ARG A 370 -8.94 -56.57 -17.10
CA ARG A 370 -8.27 -57.86 -16.94
C ARG A 370 -9.20 -58.97 -17.42
N THR A 371 -8.83 -59.60 -18.53
CA THR A 371 -9.01 -61.04 -18.78
C THR A 371 -7.86 -61.52 -19.63
#